data_AF-A0A1D9G4G4-F1
#
_entry.id   AF-A0A1D9G4G4-F1
#
_cell.length_a   1.000
_cell.length_b   1.000
_cell.length_c   1.000
_cell.angle_alpha   90.00
_cell.angle_beta   90.00
_cell.angle_gamma   90.00
#
_symmetry.space_group_name_H-M   'P 1'
#
loop_
_entity.id
_entity.type
_entity.pdbx_description
1 polymer ?
#
loop_
_entity_poly.entity_id
_entity_poly.type
_entity_poly.pdbx_seq_one_letter_code
_entity_poly.pdbx_strand_id
1 'polypeptide(L)' 'MTQLNQGKISAGIDGKTALKYRERFELLEDLNHCASVWKHRGQSEIPIPKKNRKVRILKVPTIADRAWQCLAKFAQ' A
#
# COMPACT_ATOMS: atom_id res chain seq x y z
N MET A 1 -7.96 2.69 11.64
CA MET A 1 -7.87 3.76 10.62
C MET A 1 -7.61 3.16 9.23
N THR A 2 -8.63 2.61 8.57
CA THR A 2 -8.53 2.13 7.17
C THR A 2 -9.82 2.35 6.37
N GLN A 3 -10.90 2.85 6.98
CA GLN A 3 -12.20 2.89 6.32
C GLN A 3 -12.44 4.10 5.39
N LEU A 4 -11.65 5.19 5.50
CA LEU A 4 -11.96 6.50 4.88
C LEU A 4 -10.91 7.04 3.87
N ASN A 5 -10.08 6.21 3.24
CA ASN A 5 -9.14 6.68 2.21
C ASN A 5 -9.72 6.46 0.79
N GLN A 6 -9.85 7.54 0.01
CA GLN A 6 -10.22 7.51 -1.41
C GLN A 6 -9.25 6.68 -2.29
N GLY A 7 -8.03 6.41 -1.80
CA GLY A 7 -7.05 5.54 -2.46
C GLY A 7 -7.30 4.03 -2.35
N LYS A 8 -8.44 3.60 -1.78
CA LYS A 8 -8.79 2.17 -1.59
C LYS A 8 -8.89 1.35 -2.88
N ILE A 9 -9.15 1.99 -4.01
CA ILE A 9 -9.44 1.31 -5.28
C ILE A 9 -8.21 1.14 -6.18
N SER A 10 -7.08 1.75 -5.84
CA SER A 10 -5.85 1.63 -6.64
C SER A 10 -4.95 0.53 -6.07
N ALA A 11 -4.71 -0.48 -6.90
CA ALA A 11 -3.74 -1.52 -6.63
C ALA A 11 -2.31 -0.99 -6.76
N GLY A 12 -1.39 -1.53 -5.96
CA GLY A 12 0.04 -1.38 -6.21
C GLY A 12 0.48 -2.27 -7.36
N ILE A 13 1.79 -2.47 -7.50
CA ILE A 13 2.36 -3.41 -8.48
C ILE A 13 1.95 -4.87 -8.22
N ASP A 14 1.45 -5.16 -7.01
CA ASP A 14 0.90 -6.46 -6.60
C ASP A 14 -0.48 -6.75 -7.19
N GLY A 15 -1.14 -5.76 -7.83
CA GLY A 15 -2.47 -5.93 -8.44
C GLY A 15 -3.60 -6.09 -7.42
N LYS A 16 -3.31 -5.97 -6.11
CA LYS A 16 -4.30 -6.17 -5.04
C LYS A 16 -4.85 -4.85 -4.53
N THR A 17 -6.18 -4.69 -4.62
CA THR A 17 -6.92 -3.58 -3.99
C THR A 17 -7.40 -3.95 -2.59
N ALA A 18 -7.65 -5.24 -2.33
CA ALA A 18 -8.02 -5.78 -1.03
C ALA A 18 -7.43 -7.19 -0.85
N LEU A 19 -7.28 -7.61 0.42
CA LEU A 19 -6.91 -8.97 0.79
C LEU A 19 -8.12 -9.76 1.27
N LYS A 20 -8.21 -11.02 0.85
CA LYS A 20 -9.10 -12.03 1.42
C LYS A 20 -8.71 -12.33 2.87
N TYR A 21 -9.61 -12.93 3.62
CA TYR A 21 -9.40 -13.26 5.04
C TYR A 21 -8.07 -13.99 5.27
N ARG A 22 -7.81 -15.08 4.54
CA ARG A 22 -6.58 -15.88 4.66
C ARG A 22 -5.31 -15.08 4.34
N GLU A 23 -5.33 -14.31 3.25
CA GLU A 23 -4.18 -13.49 2.83
C GLU A 23 -3.80 -12.42 3.87
N ARG A 24 -4.74 -12.02 4.74
CA ARG A 24 -4.45 -11.09 5.85
C ARG A 24 -3.61 -11.77 6.93
N PHE A 25 -3.85 -13.04 7.22
CA PHE A 25 -3.04 -13.80 8.18
C PHE A 25 -1.66 -14.09 7.61
N GLU A 26 -1.58 -14.47 6.33
CA GLU A 26 -0.30 -14.65 5.64
C GLU A 26 0.53 -13.35 5.68
N LEU A 27 -0.09 -12.20 5.38
CA LEU A 27 0.59 -10.91 5.50
C LEU A 27 1.01 -10.58 6.95
N LEU A 28 0.20 -10.94 7.94
CA LEU A 28 0.53 -10.73 9.35
C LEU A 28 1.78 -11.55 9.74
N GLU A 29 1.83 -12.82 9.33
CA GLU A 29 2.99 -13.70 9.57
C GLU A 29 4.25 -13.15 8.90
N ASP A 30 4.14 -12.73 7.62
CA ASP A 30 5.23 -12.10 6.88
C ASP A 30 5.75 -10.84 7.59
N LEU A 31 4.86 -9.98 8.07
CA LEU A 31 5.22 -8.76 8.79
C LEU A 31 5.91 -9.09 10.12
N ASN A 32 5.40 -10.05 10.89
CA ASN A 32 6.03 -10.47 12.14
C ASN A 32 7.44 -11.04 11.92
N HIS A 33 7.66 -11.76 10.82
CA HIS A 33 8.96 -12.36 10.52
C HIS A 33 9.97 -11.33 10.01
N CYS A 34 9.53 -10.37 9.18
CA CYS A 34 10.41 -9.50 8.41
C CYS A 34 10.34 -8.02 8.78
N ALA A 35 9.57 -7.59 9.78
CA ALA A 35 9.35 -6.16 10.07
C ALA A 35 10.66 -5.37 10.28
N SER A 36 11.66 -5.98 10.92
CA SER A 36 12.97 -5.34 11.22
C SER A 36 13.87 -5.19 9.99
N VAL A 37 13.64 -5.98 8.94
CA VAL A 37 14.46 -6.02 7.71
C VAL A 37 13.61 -5.76 6.46
N TRP A 38 12.47 -5.08 6.64
CA TRP A 38 11.48 -4.92 5.58
C TRP A 38 12.06 -4.22 4.35
N LYS A 39 11.87 -4.83 3.18
CA LYS A 39 12.29 -4.27 1.89
C LYS A 39 11.07 -3.98 1.02
N HIS A 40 10.88 -2.70 0.70
CA HIS A 40 9.74 -2.29 -0.12
C HIS A 40 9.83 -2.87 -1.54
N ARG A 41 8.70 -3.35 -2.08
CA ARG A 41 8.69 -4.09 -3.37
C ARG A 41 8.56 -3.18 -4.59
N GLY A 42 8.20 -1.91 -4.41
CA GLY A 42 8.02 -0.94 -5.48
C GLY A 42 6.62 -0.32 -5.49
N GLN A 43 6.41 0.70 -6.32
CA GLN A 43 5.16 1.46 -6.37
C GLN A 43 4.63 1.49 -7.80
N SER A 44 3.31 1.37 -7.95
CA SER A 44 2.63 1.55 -9.23
C SER A 44 2.46 3.04 -9.52
N GLU A 45 2.66 3.46 -10.77
CA GLU A 45 2.53 4.85 -11.20
C GLU A 45 1.26 5.05 -12.02
N ILE A 46 0.35 5.88 -11.51
CA ILE A 46 -0.95 6.17 -12.15
C ILE A 46 -1.00 7.66 -12.51
N PRO A 47 -1.15 8.04 -13.80
CA PRO A 47 -1.28 9.43 -14.18
C PRO A 47 -2.66 9.97 -13.80
N ILE A 48 -2.69 11.09 -13.07
CA ILE A 48 -3.92 11.80 -12.69
C ILE A 48 -3.94 13.18 -13.36
N PRO A 49 -4.93 13.48 -14.22
CA PRO A 49 -5.04 14.79 -14.83
C PRO A 49 -5.44 15.86 -13.80
N LYS A 50 -4.84 17.04 -13.90
CA LYS A 50 -5.25 18.24 -13.16
C LYS A 50 -6.14 19.14 -14.02
N LYS A 51 -6.90 20.02 -13.36
CA LYS A 51 -7.74 21.06 -14.00
C LYS A 51 -6.95 21.96 -14.96
N ASN A 52 -5.65 22.17 -14.72
CA ASN A 52 -4.77 23.01 -15.53
C ASN A 52 -4.04 22.26 -16.68
N ARG A 53 -4.59 21.14 -17.16
CA ARG A 53 -4.02 20.26 -18.22
C ARG A 53 -2.66 19.62 -17.90
N LYS A 54 -2.09 19.84 -16.71
CA LYS A 54 -0.89 19.12 -16.24
C LYS A 54 -1.28 17.75 -15.68
N VAL A 55 -0.35 16.80 -15.71
CA VAL A 55 -0.52 15.47 -15.10
C VAL A 55 0.27 15.40 -13.80
N ARG A 56 -0.31 14.81 -12.75
CA ARG A 56 0.41 14.38 -11.54
C ARG A 56 0.52 12.87 -11.56
N ILE A 57 1.71 12.33 -11.31
CA ILE A 57 1.88 10.89 -11.10
C ILE A 57 1.49 10.55 -9.64
N LEU A 58 0.52 9.66 -9.48
CA LEU A 58 0.21 9.03 -8.20
C LEU A 58 1.04 7.77 -8.07
N LYS A 59 1.86 7.70 -7.02
CA LYS A 59 2.60 6.49 -6.66
C LYS A 59 1.80 5.68 -5.64
N VAL A 60 1.51 4.43 -5.96
CA VAL A 60 0.66 3.54 -5.16
C VAL A 60 1.50 2.35 -4.68
N PRO A 61 1.80 2.24 -3.37
CA PRO A 61 2.49 1.09 -2.81
C PRO A 61 1.63 -0.18 -2.81
N THR A 62 2.29 -1.33 -2.65
CA THR A 62 1.62 -2.61 -2.41
C THR A 62 0.81 -2.61 -1.10
N ILE A 63 -0.11 -3.57 -0.92
CA ILE A 63 -0.81 -3.69 0.38
C ILE A 63 0.18 -3.96 1.51
N ALA A 64 1.20 -4.78 1.26
CA ALA A 64 2.21 -5.11 2.24
C ALA A 64 3.02 -3.88 2.68
N ASP A 65 3.45 -3.05 1.73
CA ASP A 65 4.13 -1.79 2.03
C ASP A 65 3.26 -0.81 2.81
N ARG A 66 1.96 -0.72 2.46
CA ARG A 66 1.00 0.12 3.21
C ARG A 66 0.82 -0.37 4.65
N ALA A 67 0.76 -1.69 4.85
CA ALA A 67 0.63 -2.28 6.17
C ALA A 67 1.89 -2.02 7.03
N TRP A 68 3.09 -2.22 6.47
CA TRP A 68 4.34 -1.92 7.16
C TRP A 68 4.48 -0.43 7.49
N GLN A 69 4.19 0.47 6.54
CA GLN A 69 4.20 1.92 6.79
C GLN A 69 3.23 2.32 7.92
N CYS A 70 2.07 1.67 7.99
CA CYS A 70 1.08 1.91 9.05
C CYS A 70 1.64 1.50 10.42
N LEU A 71 2.25 0.31 10.52
CA LEU A 71 2.90 -0.16 11.75
C LEU A 71 4.03 0.79 12.18
N ALA A 72 4.92 1.16 11.25
CA ALA A 72 6.03 2.08 11.52
C ALA A 72 5.53 3.44 12.03
N LYS A 73 4.44 3.96 11.47
CA LYS A 73 3.82 5.22 11.91
C LYS A 73 3.27 5.17 13.32
N PHE A 74 2.79 4.01 13.80
CA PHE A 74 2.29 3.86 15.17
C PHE A 74 3.40 3.58 16.19
N ALA A 75 4.58 3.18 15.74
CA ALA A 75 5.75 2.95 16.59
C ALA A 75 6.59 4.23 16.82
N GLN A 76 6.20 5.35 16.22
CA GLN A 76 6.80 6.69 16.37
C GLN A 76 5.98 7.53 17.34
#